data_AF-A0A251XJU0-F1
#
_entry.id   AF-A0A251XJU0-F1
#
_cell.length_a   1.000
_cell.length_b   1.000
_cell.length_c   1.000
_cell.angle_alpha   90.00
_cell.angle_beta   90.00
_cell.angle_gamma   90.00
#
_symmetry.space_group_name_H-M   'P 1'
#
loop_
_entity.id
_entity.type
_entity.pdbx_description
1 polymer ?
#
loop_
_entity_poly.entity_id
_entity_poly.type
_entity_poly.pdbx_seq_one_letter_code
_entity_poly.pdbx_strand_id
1 'polypeptide(L)'
;MPDEDTGAVESVDAEVIRVVELVLDHASHRPRESLMVITASARHAVRVQQAVLHAAAKRSDVTEFFIGDRAEPFMVATLEQCVAQSRDRVIFSVGYGRTPHGRVLSNFGALAAPGGERLLAVAMTRARRSMVVVSCFQPSDIDQDRMKHGIVALAQILSEAEARFKEDPIPDDGDAMLVDLARRLEGLGLAPALGHRDKLGLVASYGGRAIAIETDPVVNQTSLRESLRLRPEMLKRLGWHYLRVHSFELFADPDAVARRIATALGAIADAHPVTAPVQVQAGAHRAD
;
A
#
# COMPACT_ATOMS: atom_id res chain seq x y z
N MET A 1 31.94 2.05 1.78
CA MET A 1 33.01 3.07 1.67
C MET A 1 32.71 3.94 0.45
N PRO A 2 33.10 5.23 0.46
CA PRO A 2 32.97 6.07 -0.74
C PRO A 2 33.74 5.42 -1.89
N ASP A 3 33.16 5.47 -3.07
CA ASP A 3 33.81 5.05 -4.30
C ASP A 3 35.03 5.94 -4.59
N GLU A 4 36.17 5.35 -4.95
CA GLU A 4 37.44 6.07 -5.09
C GLU A 4 37.47 7.02 -6.31
N ASP A 5 36.67 6.73 -7.35
CA ASP A 5 36.61 7.53 -8.58
C ASP A 5 35.52 8.61 -8.53
N THR A 6 34.39 8.32 -7.89
CA THR A 6 33.20 9.21 -7.93
C THR A 6 32.89 9.87 -6.59
N GLY A 7 33.54 9.44 -5.50
CA GLY A 7 33.20 9.84 -4.13
C GLY A 7 31.86 9.30 -3.64
N ALA A 8 31.08 8.60 -4.50
CA ALA A 8 29.74 8.06 -4.25
C ALA A 8 29.71 7.10 -3.06
N VAL A 9 28.87 7.36 -2.07
CA VAL A 9 28.47 6.31 -1.12
C VAL A 9 27.36 5.51 -1.78
N GLU A 10 27.77 4.54 -2.58
CA GLU A 10 26.88 3.67 -3.32
C GLU A 10 26.64 2.36 -2.56
N SER A 11 25.40 1.87 -2.57
CA SER A 11 24.99 0.61 -1.99
C SER A 11 25.30 0.49 -0.48
N VAL A 12 24.57 1.25 0.34
CA VAL A 12 24.73 1.22 1.80
C VAL A 12 24.22 -0.10 2.37
N ASP A 13 24.98 -0.68 3.32
CA ASP A 13 24.64 -1.97 3.93
C ASP A 13 23.26 -1.96 4.60
N ALA A 14 22.92 -0.85 5.29
CA ALA A 14 21.62 -0.68 5.93
C ALA A 14 20.46 -0.77 4.92
N GLU A 15 20.62 -0.20 3.73
CA GLU A 15 19.61 -0.27 2.67
C GLU A 15 19.47 -1.70 2.15
N VAL A 16 20.60 -2.37 1.88
CA VAL A 16 20.61 -3.77 1.41
C VAL A 16 19.94 -4.69 2.43
N ILE A 17 20.28 -4.55 3.72
CA ILE A 17 19.68 -5.34 4.81
C ILE A 17 18.17 -5.13 4.84
N ARG A 18 17.71 -3.87 4.79
CA ARG A 18 16.29 -3.55 4.83
C ARG A 18 15.52 -4.12 3.63
N VAL A 19 16.10 -4.06 2.44
CA VAL A 19 15.50 -4.66 1.24
C VAL A 19 15.40 -6.18 1.39
N VAL A 20 16.45 -6.85 1.87
CA VAL A 20 16.44 -8.31 2.10
C VAL A 20 15.33 -8.70 3.09
N GLU A 21 15.18 -7.96 4.19
CA GLU A 21 14.09 -8.18 5.14
C GLU A 21 12.71 -8.09 4.49
N LEU A 22 12.46 -7.03 3.72
CA LEU A 22 11.18 -6.81 3.03
C LEU A 22 10.89 -7.89 1.97
N VAL A 23 11.92 -8.33 1.24
CA VAL A 23 11.79 -9.41 0.26
C VAL A 23 11.43 -10.73 0.93
N LEU A 24 12.09 -11.08 2.04
CA LEU A 24 11.81 -12.30 2.78
C LEU A 24 10.44 -12.26 3.49
N ASP A 25 10.05 -11.11 4.03
CA ASP A 25 8.71 -10.88 4.58
C ASP A 25 7.64 -11.13 3.52
N HIS A 26 7.81 -10.54 2.34
CA HIS A 26 6.89 -10.73 1.22
C HIS A 26 6.82 -12.20 0.80
N ALA A 27 7.97 -12.85 0.63
CA ALA A 27 8.03 -14.26 0.22
C ALA A 27 7.31 -15.17 1.24
N SER A 28 7.34 -14.83 2.53
CA SER A 28 6.69 -15.61 3.59
C SER A 28 5.18 -15.34 3.66
N HIS A 29 4.77 -14.08 3.64
CA HIS A 29 3.38 -13.69 3.93
C HIS A 29 2.51 -13.51 2.69
N ARG A 30 3.11 -13.29 1.51
CA ARG A 30 2.40 -13.00 0.24
C ARG A 30 3.00 -13.77 -0.94
N PRO A 31 3.25 -15.09 -0.84
CA PRO A 31 3.96 -15.85 -1.87
C PRO A 31 3.24 -15.90 -3.23
N ARG A 32 1.93 -15.61 -3.28
CA ARG A 32 1.13 -15.59 -4.52
C ARG A 32 1.22 -14.28 -5.30
N GLU A 33 1.70 -13.21 -4.68
CA GLU A 33 1.86 -11.91 -5.34
C GLU A 33 3.28 -11.79 -5.89
N SER A 34 3.42 -11.33 -7.13
CA SER A 34 4.74 -11.20 -7.75
C SER A 34 5.50 -9.99 -7.18
N LEU A 35 6.82 -10.10 -7.05
CA LEU A 35 7.68 -9.08 -6.46
C LEU A 35 8.87 -8.77 -7.38
N MET A 36 9.25 -7.50 -7.45
CA MET A 36 10.56 -7.09 -7.94
C MET A 36 11.17 -6.04 -7.03
N VAL A 37 12.50 -5.95 -7.05
CA VAL A 37 13.23 -4.81 -6.52
C VAL A 37 13.72 -3.96 -7.70
N ILE A 38 13.50 -2.65 -7.65
CA ILE A 38 14.03 -1.69 -8.62
C ILE A 38 15.05 -0.81 -7.91
N THR A 39 16.16 -0.49 -8.57
CA THR A 39 17.16 0.45 -8.04
C THR A 39 17.74 1.39 -9.10
N ALA A 40 18.25 2.55 -8.67
CA ALA A 40 18.93 3.51 -9.52
C ALA A 40 20.43 3.23 -9.72
N SER A 41 20.99 2.21 -9.06
CA SER A 41 22.39 1.81 -9.17
C SER A 41 22.53 0.35 -9.65
N ALA A 42 23.30 0.14 -10.71
CA ALA A 42 23.62 -1.22 -11.18
C ALA A 42 24.42 -2.01 -10.15
N ARG A 43 25.36 -1.37 -9.43
CA ARG A 43 26.13 -2.01 -8.36
C ARG A 43 25.23 -2.39 -7.19
N HIS A 44 24.29 -1.54 -6.80
CA HIS A 44 23.32 -1.84 -5.77
C HIS A 44 22.40 -2.98 -6.18
N ALA A 45 21.96 -3.04 -7.44
CA ALA A 45 21.15 -4.13 -7.97
C ALA A 45 21.84 -5.49 -7.78
N VAL A 46 23.12 -5.58 -8.18
CA VAL A 46 23.92 -6.80 -8.02
C VAL A 46 24.07 -7.17 -6.54
N ARG A 47 24.40 -6.20 -5.67
CA ARG A 47 24.57 -6.45 -4.23
C ARG A 47 23.28 -6.91 -3.56
N VAL A 48 22.14 -6.29 -3.89
CA VAL A 48 20.82 -6.71 -3.39
C VAL A 48 20.47 -8.11 -3.88
N GLN A 49 20.64 -8.40 -5.17
CA GLN A 49 20.37 -9.73 -5.73
C GLN A 49 21.19 -10.81 -5.00
N GLN A 50 22.49 -10.59 -4.82
CA GLN A 50 23.37 -11.52 -4.11
C GLN A 50 22.96 -11.71 -2.65
N ALA A 51 22.64 -10.61 -1.95
CA ALA A 51 22.24 -10.66 -0.55
C ALA A 51 20.89 -11.40 -0.36
N VAL A 52 19.93 -11.15 -1.24
CA VAL A 52 18.62 -11.86 -1.24
C VAL A 52 18.82 -13.34 -1.48
N LEU A 53 19.58 -13.73 -2.51
CA LEU A 53 19.83 -15.15 -2.81
C LEU A 53 20.56 -15.85 -1.65
N HIS A 54 21.56 -15.19 -1.05
CA HIS A 54 22.27 -15.73 0.10
C HIS A 54 21.37 -15.92 1.33
N ALA A 55 20.47 -14.98 1.60
CA ALA A 55 19.54 -15.07 2.72
C ALA A 55 18.43 -16.10 2.46
N ALA A 56 17.90 -16.16 1.24
CA ALA A 56 16.89 -17.14 0.83
C ALA A 56 17.43 -18.58 0.89
N ALA A 57 18.69 -18.81 0.55
CA ALA A 57 19.33 -20.13 0.64
C ALA A 57 19.35 -20.72 2.07
N LYS A 58 19.22 -19.88 3.10
CA LYS A 58 19.16 -20.29 4.51
C LYS A 58 17.74 -20.57 5.01
N ARG A 59 16.72 -20.38 4.16
CA ARG A 59 15.31 -20.43 4.52
C ARG A 59 14.53 -21.31 3.54
N SER A 60 14.20 -22.53 3.98
CA SER A 60 13.44 -23.49 3.18
C SER A 60 12.01 -23.03 2.89
N ASP A 61 11.42 -22.25 3.79
CA ASP A 61 10.03 -21.79 3.71
C ASP A 61 9.77 -20.78 2.60
N VAL A 62 10.79 -20.07 2.12
CA VAL A 62 10.69 -19.10 1.02
C VAL A 62 11.25 -19.62 -0.31
N THR A 63 11.80 -20.84 -0.34
CA THR A 63 12.54 -21.37 -1.50
C THR A 63 11.68 -21.44 -2.77
N GLU A 64 10.43 -21.89 -2.66
CA GLU A 64 9.49 -21.95 -3.79
C GLU A 64 9.19 -20.57 -4.40
N PHE A 65 9.33 -19.50 -3.62
CA PHE A 65 9.16 -18.14 -4.13
C PHE A 65 10.20 -17.74 -5.17
N PHE A 66 11.45 -18.16 -4.96
CA PHE A 66 12.58 -17.77 -5.79
C PHE A 66 12.88 -18.75 -6.93
N ILE A 67 12.65 -20.05 -6.71
CA ILE A 67 13.05 -21.11 -7.65
C ILE A 67 11.84 -21.70 -8.39
N GLY A 68 10.62 -21.48 -7.88
CA GLY A 68 9.41 -22.00 -8.51
C GLY A 68 9.19 -21.43 -9.91
N ASP A 69 8.68 -22.27 -10.82
CA ASP A 69 8.29 -21.84 -12.15
C ASP A 69 7.06 -20.93 -12.07
N ARG A 70 7.23 -19.67 -12.49
CA ARG A 70 6.25 -18.59 -12.33
C ARG A 70 6.33 -17.70 -13.56
N ALA A 71 5.16 -17.27 -14.05
CA ALA A 71 5.08 -16.32 -15.17
C ALA A 71 5.81 -15.00 -14.87
N GLU A 72 5.81 -14.57 -13.61
CA GLU A 72 6.48 -13.36 -13.14
C GLU A 72 7.44 -13.69 -11.99
N PRO A 73 8.67 -14.16 -12.28
CA PRO A 73 9.63 -14.53 -11.24
C PRO A 73 10.14 -13.29 -10.49
N PHE A 74 10.64 -13.53 -9.27
CA PHE A 74 11.37 -12.51 -8.52
C PHE A 74 12.57 -12.01 -9.34
N MET A 75 12.76 -10.69 -9.35
CA MET A 75 13.91 -10.08 -10.02
C MET A 75 14.35 -8.80 -9.30
N VAL A 76 15.64 -8.52 -9.38
CA VAL A 76 16.21 -7.22 -9.06
C VAL A 76 16.65 -6.57 -10.37
N ALA A 77 16.21 -5.34 -10.63
CA ALA A 77 16.47 -4.62 -11.86
C ALA A 77 16.88 -3.17 -11.61
N THR A 78 17.60 -2.58 -12.55
CA THR A 78 17.81 -1.13 -12.60
C THR A 78 16.59 -0.40 -13.15
N LEU A 79 16.57 0.93 -13.04
CA LEU A 79 15.56 1.80 -13.65
C LEU A 79 15.40 1.55 -15.17
N GLU A 80 16.50 1.33 -15.89
CA GLU A 80 16.49 1.07 -17.32
C GLU A 80 15.94 -0.33 -17.64
N GLN A 81 16.27 -1.32 -16.81
CA GLN A 81 15.85 -2.71 -17.00
C GLN A 81 14.38 -2.94 -16.67
N CYS A 82 13.80 -2.12 -15.78
CA CYS A 82 12.43 -2.32 -15.30
C CYS A 82 11.33 -1.87 -16.29
N VAL A 83 11.68 -1.17 -17.38
CA VAL A 83 10.72 -0.47 -18.25
C VAL A 83 9.60 -1.38 -18.79
N ALA A 84 9.93 -2.62 -19.16
CA ALA A 84 8.98 -3.60 -19.72
C ALA A 84 8.45 -4.60 -18.68
N GLN A 85 8.82 -4.48 -17.41
CA GLN A 85 8.52 -5.46 -16.37
C GLN A 85 7.59 -4.84 -15.34
N SER A 86 6.49 -5.50 -15.01
CA SER A 86 5.62 -5.10 -13.90
C SER A 86 5.45 -6.24 -12.92
N ARG A 87 5.14 -5.91 -11.67
CA ARG A 87 4.87 -6.88 -10.61
C ARG A 87 3.72 -6.40 -9.75
N ASP A 88 3.11 -7.31 -8.99
CA ASP A 88 2.08 -6.91 -8.02
C ASP A 88 2.67 -5.97 -6.99
N ARG A 89 3.89 -6.25 -6.52
CA ARG A 89 4.63 -5.40 -5.61
C ARG A 89 6.00 -5.03 -6.13
N VAL A 90 6.42 -3.81 -5.80
CA VAL A 90 7.76 -3.30 -6.09
C VAL A 90 8.38 -2.76 -4.82
N ILE A 91 9.62 -3.13 -4.56
CA ILE A 91 10.48 -2.42 -3.61
C ILE A 91 11.40 -1.53 -4.44
N PHE A 92 11.27 -0.21 -4.31
CA PHE A 92 12.20 0.73 -4.93
C PHE A 92 13.29 1.09 -3.92
N SER A 93 14.51 0.60 -4.15
CA SER A 93 15.67 0.90 -3.33
C SER A 93 16.55 1.92 -4.06
N VAL A 94 16.71 3.10 -3.48
CA VAL A 94 17.46 4.19 -4.13
C VAL A 94 18.89 3.78 -4.44
N GLY A 95 19.57 3.10 -3.51
CA GLY A 95 20.91 2.54 -3.69
C GLY A 95 22.05 3.53 -3.51
N TYR A 96 21.76 4.75 -3.04
CA TYR A 96 22.74 5.80 -2.78
C TYR A 96 22.56 6.36 -1.37
N GLY A 97 23.68 6.60 -0.69
CA GLY A 97 23.74 7.08 0.67
C GLY A 97 24.35 8.46 0.82
N ARG A 98 24.40 8.92 2.07
CA ARG A 98 25.08 10.15 2.47
C ARG A 98 26.59 9.94 2.50
N THR A 99 27.35 10.98 2.16
CA THR A 99 28.79 11.03 2.41
C THR A 99 29.10 10.98 3.90
N PRO A 100 30.35 10.62 4.27
CA PRO A 100 30.84 10.76 5.65
C PRO A 100 30.68 12.19 6.23
N HIS A 101 30.59 13.21 5.38
CA HIS A 101 30.35 14.61 5.76
C HIS A 101 28.86 14.97 5.84
N GLY A 102 27.96 13.99 5.78
CA GLY A 102 26.51 14.17 5.91
C GLY A 102 25.81 14.74 4.67
N ARG A 103 26.53 15.03 3.59
CA ARG A 103 25.98 15.54 2.33
C ARG A 103 25.61 14.41 1.38
N VAL A 104 24.51 14.57 0.67
CA VAL A 104 24.10 13.69 -0.41
C VAL A 104 24.90 14.05 -1.67
N LEU A 105 25.48 13.07 -2.36
CA LEU A 105 26.33 13.34 -3.53
C LEU A 105 25.52 13.66 -4.77
N SER A 106 26.09 14.46 -5.66
CA SER A 106 25.48 14.88 -6.92
C SER A 106 25.33 13.75 -7.96
N ASN A 107 25.96 12.60 -7.75
CA ASN A 107 25.99 11.51 -8.72
C ASN A 107 25.04 10.37 -8.33
N PHE A 108 23.80 10.45 -8.81
CA PHE A 108 22.74 9.45 -8.62
C PHE A 108 22.57 8.51 -9.82
N GLY A 109 23.65 8.32 -10.59
CA GLY A 109 23.63 7.53 -11.81
C GLY A 109 22.51 7.97 -12.75
N ALA A 110 21.66 7.02 -13.13
CA ALA A 110 20.55 7.22 -14.06
C ALA A 110 19.56 8.32 -13.65
N LEU A 111 19.40 8.59 -12.35
CA LEU A 111 18.49 9.64 -11.87
C LEU A 111 19.07 11.05 -12.04
N ALA A 112 20.40 11.19 -11.99
CA ALA A 112 21.08 12.47 -12.20
C ALA A 112 21.33 12.77 -13.69
N ALA A 113 21.13 11.79 -14.57
CA ALA A 113 21.25 11.96 -16.02
C ALA A 113 19.98 12.61 -16.63
N PRO A 114 20.10 13.29 -17.78
CA PRO A 114 18.93 13.76 -18.55
C PRO A 114 17.97 12.61 -18.86
N GLY A 115 16.67 12.80 -18.60
CA GLY A 115 15.65 11.76 -18.74
C GLY A 115 15.49 10.87 -17.51
N GLY A 116 16.27 11.09 -16.44
CA GLY A 116 16.13 10.39 -15.16
C GLY A 116 14.73 10.54 -14.55
N GLU A 117 14.07 11.69 -14.75
CA GLU A 117 12.68 11.92 -14.34
C GLU A 117 11.70 10.98 -15.05
N ARG A 118 11.94 10.66 -16.33
CA ARG A 118 11.11 9.73 -17.08
C ARG A 118 11.35 8.30 -16.62
N LEU A 119 12.60 7.92 -16.39
CA LEU A 119 12.94 6.61 -15.83
C LEU A 119 12.31 6.40 -14.46
N LEU A 120 12.37 7.43 -13.60
CA LEU A 120 11.71 7.40 -12.30
C LEU A 120 10.19 7.26 -12.44
N ALA A 121 9.55 8.05 -13.29
CA ALA A 121 8.10 7.98 -13.51
C ALA A 121 7.67 6.58 -14.01
N VAL A 122 8.45 5.97 -14.91
CA VAL A 122 8.21 4.59 -15.35
C VAL A 122 8.35 3.62 -14.18
N ALA A 123 9.42 3.73 -13.39
CA ALA A 123 9.65 2.88 -12.22
C ALA A 123 8.49 2.97 -11.21
N MET A 124 8.01 4.17 -10.90
CA MET A 124 6.89 4.43 -9.99
C MET A 124 5.57 3.78 -10.42
N THR A 125 5.43 3.40 -11.70
CA THR A 125 4.24 2.73 -12.24
C THR A 125 4.40 1.22 -12.42
N ARG A 126 5.53 0.63 -12.02
CA ARG A 126 5.78 -0.81 -12.19
C ARG A 126 5.04 -1.69 -11.17
N ALA A 127 4.56 -1.09 -10.08
CA ALA A 127 3.76 -1.76 -9.06
C ALA A 127 2.28 -1.75 -9.44
N ARG A 128 1.65 -2.93 -9.56
CA ARG A 128 0.20 -3.03 -9.79
C ARG A 128 -0.64 -2.85 -8.53
N ARG A 129 -0.10 -3.20 -7.35
CA ARG A 129 -0.81 -3.15 -6.07
C ARG A 129 -0.13 -2.25 -5.04
N SER A 130 1.19 -2.38 -4.87
CA SER A 130 1.88 -1.68 -3.79
C SER A 130 3.35 -1.44 -4.11
N MET A 131 3.82 -0.25 -3.73
CA MET A 131 5.23 0.12 -3.80
C MET A 131 5.73 0.47 -2.40
N VAL A 132 6.92 -0.03 -2.06
CA VAL A 132 7.67 0.39 -0.87
C VAL A 132 8.95 1.07 -1.34
N VAL A 133 9.23 2.28 -0.84
CA VAL A 133 10.47 2.99 -1.14
C VAL A 133 11.42 2.85 0.06
N VAL A 134 12.67 2.48 -0.21
CA VAL A 134 13.74 2.38 0.78
C VAL A 134 14.82 3.41 0.43
N SER A 135 15.17 4.26 1.39
CA SER A 135 16.15 5.34 1.22
C SER A 135 17.04 5.45 2.46
N CYS A 136 18.31 5.81 2.26
CA CYS A 136 19.28 6.13 3.33
C CYS A 136 19.45 7.64 3.58
N PHE A 137 18.60 8.47 2.99
CA PHE A 137 18.56 9.91 3.20
C PHE A 137 17.11 10.40 3.24
N GLN A 138 16.91 11.56 3.86
CA GLN A 138 15.64 12.25 3.90
C GLN A 138 15.48 13.22 2.72
N PRO A 139 14.25 13.62 2.37
CA PRO A 139 14.03 14.62 1.32
C PRO A 139 14.77 15.93 1.59
N SER A 140 14.88 16.33 2.86
CA SER A 140 15.60 17.53 3.31
C SER A 140 17.11 17.46 3.12
N ASP A 141 17.67 16.27 2.92
CA ASP A 141 19.09 16.10 2.63
C ASP A 141 19.43 16.41 1.16
N ILE A 142 18.42 16.57 0.28
CA ILE A 142 18.58 16.91 -1.13
C ILE A 142 18.53 18.43 -1.31
N ASP A 143 19.65 19.02 -1.73
CA ASP A 143 19.73 20.43 -2.15
C ASP A 143 19.12 20.59 -3.56
N GLN A 144 17.85 20.98 -3.61
CA GLN A 144 17.10 21.10 -4.86
C GLN A 144 17.65 22.19 -5.80
N ASP A 145 18.37 23.19 -5.28
CA ASP A 145 18.96 24.26 -6.10
C ASP A 145 20.19 23.77 -6.86
N ARG A 146 20.86 22.73 -6.35
CA ARG A 146 22.08 22.15 -6.94
C ARG A 146 21.83 20.88 -7.73
N MET A 147 20.71 20.21 -7.51
CA MET A 147 20.39 18.94 -8.14
C MET A 147 19.41 19.10 -9.31
N LYS A 148 19.49 18.20 -10.30
CA LYS A 148 18.70 18.28 -11.54
C LYS A 148 18.10 16.92 -11.90
N HIS A 149 17.08 16.92 -12.75
CA HIS A 149 16.47 15.73 -13.34
C HIS A 149 15.70 14.87 -12.33
N GLY A 150 15.85 13.54 -12.40
CA GLY A 150 15.03 12.58 -11.68
C GLY A 150 15.15 12.66 -10.16
N ILE A 151 16.26 13.19 -9.64
CA ILE A 151 16.40 13.32 -8.19
C ILE A 151 15.49 14.37 -7.57
N VAL A 152 15.22 15.47 -8.27
CA VAL A 152 14.29 16.50 -7.76
C VAL A 152 12.89 15.89 -7.66
N ALA A 153 12.50 15.11 -8.66
CA ALA A 153 11.25 14.35 -8.63
C ALA A 153 11.23 13.30 -7.51
N LEU A 154 12.35 12.60 -7.26
CA LEU A 154 12.45 11.66 -6.13
C LEU A 154 12.29 12.38 -4.79
N ALA A 155 12.95 13.54 -4.61
CA ALA A 155 12.81 14.35 -3.40
C ALA A 155 11.35 14.77 -3.17
N GLN A 156 10.66 15.21 -4.22
CA GLN A 156 9.24 15.55 -4.15
C GLN A 156 8.38 14.35 -3.76
N ILE A 157 8.59 13.18 -4.36
CA ILE A 157 7.87 11.95 -4.01
C ILE A 157 8.09 11.57 -2.54
N LEU A 158 9.33 11.63 -2.05
CA LEU A 158 9.64 11.31 -0.67
C LEU A 158 9.04 12.34 0.30
N SER A 159 9.09 13.64 -0.03
CA SER A 159 8.45 14.71 0.76
C SER A 159 6.94 14.53 0.83
N GLU A 160 6.27 14.23 -0.29
CA GLU A 160 4.84 13.95 -0.32
C GLU A 160 4.50 12.69 0.48
N ALA A 161 5.32 11.65 0.38
CA ALA A 161 5.13 10.45 1.18
C ALA A 161 5.26 10.75 2.68
N GLU A 162 6.28 11.49 3.10
CA GLU A 162 6.43 11.91 4.51
C GLU A 162 5.28 12.79 5.00
N ALA A 163 4.85 13.78 4.20
CA ALA A 163 3.73 14.65 4.54
C ALA A 163 2.45 13.83 4.75
N ARG A 164 2.20 12.88 3.84
CA ARG A 164 1.09 11.92 3.94
C ARG A 164 1.15 11.07 5.22
N PHE A 165 2.32 10.75 5.76
CA PHE A 165 2.40 10.01 7.03
C PHE A 165 2.32 10.90 8.27
N LYS A 166 2.53 12.21 8.13
CA LYS A 166 2.51 13.21 9.21
C LYS A 166 1.18 13.95 9.37
N GLU A 167 0.29 13.86 8.39
CA GLU A 167 -1.09 14.32 8.56
C GLU A 167 -1.74 13.49 9.67
N ASP A 168 -1.84 14.07 10.87
CA ASP A 168 -2.83 13.66 11.84
C ASP A 168 -4.19 13.67 11.13
N PRO A 169 -5.07 12.68 11.37
CA PRO A 169 -6.42 12.74 10.86
C PRO A 169 -7.01 14.05 11.38
N ILE A 170 -7.14 15.04 10.51
CA ILE A 170 -7.85 16.27 10.85
C ILE A 170 -9.25 15.77 11.20
N PRO A 171 -9.78 16.07 12.40
CA PRO A 171 -11.20 15.92 12.65
C PRO A 171 -11.89 16.83 11.65
N ASP A 172 -12.28 16.24 10.52
CA ASP A 172 -12.98 16.93 9.45
C ASP A 172 -14.24 17.60 10.05
N ASP A 173 -14.60 18.79 9.55
CA ASP A 173 -15.92 19.36 9.83
C ASP A 173 -17.05 18.49 9.24
N GLY A 174 -16.66 17.54 8.39
CA GLY A 174 -17.22 16.22 8.15
C GLY A 174 -18.68 16.03 8.57
N ASP A 175 -19.52 15.75 7.57
CA ASP A 175 -20.91 15.31 7.70
C ASP A 175 -21.13 14.60 9.06
N ALA A 176 -21.92 15.22 9.94
CA ALA A 176 -22.10 14.77 11.33
C ALA A 176 -22.50 13.29 11.43
N MET A 177 -23.12 12.75 10.37
CA MET A 177 -23.48 11.36 10.24
C MET A 177 -22.27 10.43 10.07
N LEU A 178 -21.24 10.84 9.32
CA LEU A 178 -19.99 10.09 9.20
C LEU A 178 -19.20 10.10 10.51
N VAL A 179 -19.20 11.23 11.22
CA VAL A 179 -18.58 11.34 12.55
C VAL A 179 -19.25 10.41 13.55
N ASP A 180 -20.58 10.36 13.57
CA ASP A 180 -21.34 9.42 14.40
C ASP A 180 -21.02 7.96 14.04
N LEU A 181 -20.99 7.64 12.73
CA LEU A 181 -20.63 6.31 12.25
C LEU A 181 -19.21 5.91 12.67
N ALA A 182 -18.23 6.80 12.55
CA ALA A 182 -16.86 6.54 12.96
C ALA A 182 -16.78 6.14 14.43
N ARG A 183 -17.43 6.89 15.34
CA ARG A 183 -17.47 6.56 16.78
C ARG A 183 -18.08 5.19 17.05
N ARG A 184 -19.13 4.81 16.31
CA ARG A 184 -19.76 3.49 16.44
C ARG A 184 -18.83 2.38 15.96
N LEU A 185 -18.10 2.59 14.86
CA LEU A 185 -17.11 1.64 14.37
C LEU A 185 -15.95 1.45 15.36
N GLU A 186 -15.48 2.53 16.00
CA GLU A 186 -14.50 2.43 17.11
C GLU A 186 -15.05 1.59 18.27
N GLY A 187 -16.32 1.80 18.64
CA GLY A 187 -16.99 1.00 19.67
C GLY A 187 -17.10 -0.50 19.34
N LEU A 188 -17.01 -0.87 18.05
CA LEU A 188 -16.99 -2.25 17.57
C LEU A 188 -15.56 -2.80 17.39
N GLY A 189 -14.53 -2.05 17.78
CA GLY A 189 -13.12 -2.47 17.70
C GLY A 189 -12.47 -2.29 16.33
N LEU A 190 -13.09 -1.53 15.43
CA LEU A 190 -12.46 -1.13 14.16
C LEU A 190 -11.62 0.14 14.36
N ALA A 191 -10.66 0.36 13.47
CA ALA A 191 -9.91 1.62 13.39
C ALA A 191 -10.43 2.45 12.21
N PRO A 192 -11.38 3.38 12.42
CA PRO A 192 -11.86 4.28 11.39
C PRO A 192 -10.92 5.47 11.17
N ALA A 193 -11.02 6.07 9.99
CA ALA A 193 -10.43 7.36 9.67
C ALA A 193 -11.40 8.14 8.77
N LEU A 194 -11.75 9.35 9.21
CA LEU A 194 -12.51 10.31 8.42
C LEU A 194 -11.58 11.05 7.46
N GLY A 195 -12.12 11.50 6.32
CA GLY A 195 -11.39 12.33 5.35
C GLY A 195 -10.09 11.67 4.86
N HIS A 196 -10.05 10.33 4.78
CA HIS A 196 -8.83 9.61 4.50
C HIS A 196 -8.24 10.03 3.14
N ARG A 197 -7.05 10.63 3.21
CA ARG A 197 -6.30 11.14 2.04
C ARG A 197 -7.04 12.22 1.23
N ASP A 198 -7.94 12.98 1.86
CA ASP A 198 -8.80 14.01 1.23
C ASP A 198 -9.64 13.50 0.04
N LYS A 199 -9.82 12.18 -0.06
CA LYS A 199 -10.47 11.51 -1.20
C LYS A 199 -11.57 10.56 -0.77
N LEU A 200 -11.50 10.03 0.45
CA LEU A 200 -12.45 9.06 0.97
C LEU A 200 -13.09 9.63 2.23
N GLY A 201 -14.42 9.78 2.23
CA GLY A 201 -15.14 10.40 3.34
C GLY A 201 -14.97 9.64 4.66
N LEU A 202 -15.12 8.31 4.63
CA LEU A 202 -14.85 7.45 5.79
C LEU A 202 -14.21 6.13 5.34
N VAL A 203 -13.18 5.71 6.04
CA VAL A 203 -12.60 4.37 5.90
C VAL A 203 -12.55 3.69 7.26
N ALA A 204 -12.51 2.36 7.26
CA ALA A 204 -12.26 1.58 8.47
C ALA A 204 -11.37 0.39 8.19
N SER A 205 -10.61 -0.04 9.19
CA SER A 205 -9.74 -1.21 9.09
C SER A 205 -9.86 -2.14 10.29
N TYR A 206 -9.68 -3.44 10.03
CA TYR A 206 -9.67 -4.50 11.02
C TYR A 206 -8.89 -5.71 10.49
N GLY A 207 -7.99 -6.28 11.29
CA GLY A 207 -7.30 -7.54 10.95
C GLY A 207 -6.57 -7.54 9.59
N GLY A 208 -5.98 -6.40 9.18
CA GLY A 208 -5.29 -6.27 7.90
C GLY A 208 -6.20 -6.10 6.67
N ARG A 209 -7.52 -5.96 6.89
CA ARG A 209 -8.51 -5.60 5.86
C ARG A 209 -8.92 -4.15 6.03
N ALA A 210 -9.23 -3.48 4.93
CA ALA A 210 -9.74 -2.11 4.91
C ALA A 210 -11.03 -2.03 4.10
N ILE A 211 -11.90 -1.09 4.47
CA ILE A 211 -13.12 -0.74 3.74
C ILE A 211 -13.18 0.76 3.51
N ALA A 212 -13.57 1.16 2.30
CA ALA A 212 -13.95 2.52 1.99
C ALA A 212 -15.49 2.64 1.99
N ILE A 213 -15.99 3.66 2.69
CA ILE A 213 -17.42 3.94 2.85
C ILE A 213 -17.72 5.28 2.16
N GLU A 214 -18.58 5.24 1.14
CA GLU A 214 -19.04 6.45 0.45
C GLU A 214 -20.54 6.68 0.66
N THR A 215 -20.91 7.92 0.94
CA THR A 215 -22.30 8.39 1.06
C THR A 215 -22.75 9.12 -0.21
N ASP A 216 -24.06 9.30 -0.37
CA ASP A 216 -24.65 9.91 -1.57
C ASP A 216 -24.10 11.31 -1.92
N PRO A 217 -23.87 12.24 -0.96
CA PRO A 217 -23.28 13.54 -1.26
C PRO A 217 -21.89 13.43 -1.92
N VAL A 218 -21.06 12.48 -1.49
CA VAL A 218 -19.71 12.24 -2.02
C VAL A 218 -19.78 11.64 -3.43
N VAL A 219 -20.69 10.71 -3.67
CA VAL A 219 -20.90 10.07 -4.99
C VAL A 219 -21.30 11.09 -6.06
N ASN A 220 -22.01 12.16 -5.67
CA ASN A 220 -22.52 13.19 -6.57
C ASN A 220 -21.49 14.28 -6.95
N GLN A 221 -20.30 14.30 -6.33
CA GLN A 221 -19.27 15.30 -6.64
C GLN A 221 -18.42 14.96 -7.88
N THR A 222 -18.52 13.72 -8.39
CA THR A 222 -17.76 13.25 -9.55
C THR A 222 -18.68 12.60 -10.58
N SER A 223 -18.13 12.27 -11.76
CA SER A 223 -18.93 11.59 -12.78
C SER A 223 -19.42 10.23 -12.28
N LEU A 224 -20.64 9.82 -12.66
CA LEU A 224 -21.20 8.51 -12.26
C LEU A 224 -20.30 7.34 -12.69
N ARG A 225 -19.57 7.48 -13.81
CA ARG A 225 -18.59 6.48 -14.26
C ARG A 225 -17.43 6.36 -13.25
N GLU A 226 -16.99 7.47 -12.70
CA GLU A 226 -15.93 7.49 -11.70
C GLU A 226 -16.42 6.92 -10.37
N SER A 227 -17.51 7.45 -9.83
CA SER A 227 -18.01 7.10 -8.50
C SER A 227 -18.63 5.70 -8.41
N LEU A 228 -19.37 5.26 -9.44
CA LEU A 228 -20.08 3.97 -9.39
C LEU A 228 -19.31 2.82 -10.01
N ARG A 229 -18.23 3.07 -10.76
CA ARG A 229 -17.50 2.01 -11.48
C ARG A 229 -15.98 2.06 -11.28
N LEU A 230 -15.31 3.10 -11.75
CA LEU A 230 -13.83 3.11 -11.79
C LEU A 230 -13.20 3.10 -10.39
N ARG A 231 -13.70 3.94 -9.48
CA ARG A 231 -13.17 4.03 -8.12
C ARG A 231 -13.44 2.75 -7.30
N PRO A 232 -14.68 2.18 -7.29
CA PRO A 232 -14.93 0.89 -6.68
C PRO A 232 -14.05 -0.24 -7.24
N GLU A 233 -13.88 -0.31 -8.57
CA GLU A 233 -13.04 -1.33 -9.22
C GLU A 233 -11.56 -1.18 -8.80
N MET A 234 -11.04 0.05 -8.77
CA MET A 234 -9.67 0.34 -8.37
C MET A 234 -9.42 -0.05 -6.90
N LEU A 235 -10.30 0.37 -5.98
CA LEU A 235 -10.17 0.06 -4.56
C LEU A 235 -10.20 -1.45 -4.31
N LYS A 236 -11.14 -2.16 -4.95
CA LYS A 236 -11.20 -3.63 -4.88
C LYS A 236 -9.94 -4.31 -5.40
N ARG A 237 -9.36 -3.83 -6.51
CA ARG A 237 -8.09 -4.35 -7.03
C ARG A 237 -6.90 -4.14 -6.08
N LEU A 238 -6.94 -3.08 -5.27
CA LEU A 238 -5.95 -2.81 -4.22
C LEU A 238 -6.20 -3.62 -2.92
N GLY A 239 -7.23 -4.48 -2.90
CA GLY A 239 -7.58 -5.30 -1.75
C GLY A 239 -8.52 -4.63 -0.73
N TRP A 240 -9.09 -3.48 -1.09
CA TRP A 240 -10.05 -2.78 -0.23
C TRP A 240 -11.47 -3.30 -0.47
N HIS A 241 -12.24 -3.42 0.60
CA HIS A 241 -13.69 -3.49 0.50
C HIS A 241 -14.24 -2.11 0.14
N TYR A 242 -15.36 -2.08 -0.57
CA TYR A 242 -16.04 -0.85 -0.92
C TYR A 242 -17.52 -1.01 -0.60
N LEU A 243 -18.06 -0.10 0.20
CA LEU A 243 -19.47 -0.08 0.58
C LEU A 243 -20.04 1.31 0.33
N ARG A 244 -21.15 1.36 -0.40
CA ARG A 244 -21.97 2.56 -0.47
C ARG A 244 -23.02 2.51 0.62
N VAL A 245 -23.19 3.61 1.34
CA VAL A 245 -24.22 3.77 2.37
C VAL A 245 -25.08 4.96 1.99
N HIS A 246 -26.38 4.76 1.90
CA HIS A 246 -27.29 5.86 1.65
C HIS A 246 -27.40 6.74 2.88
N SER A 247 -27.40 8.07 2.71
CA SER A 247 -27.53 8.98 3.86
C SER A 247 -28.83 8.72 4.63
N PHE A 248 -29.93 8.38 3.95
CA PHE A 248 -31.17 8.01 4.63
C PHE A 248 -31.03 6.76 5.52
N GLU A 249 -30.32 5.73 5.04
CA GLU A 249 -30.07 4.52 5.82
C GLU A 249 -29.24 4.82 7.07
N LEU A 250 -28.20 5.63 6.90
CA LEU A 250 -27.33 6.04 8.00
C LEU A 250 -28.06 6.92 9.03
N PHE A 251 -29.05 7.71 8.61
CA PHE A 251 -29.89 8.48 9.51
C PHE A 251 -30.89 7.60 10.27
N ALA A 252 -31.48 6.62 9.59
CA ALA A 252 -32.55 5.79 10.14
C ALA A 252 -32.05 4.76 11.17
N ASP A 253 -30.94 4.07 10.88
CA ASP A 253 -30.35 3.06 11.79
C ASP A 253 -28.82 3.01 11.62
N PRO A 254 -28.07 3.96 12.21
CA PRO A 254 -26.61 3.99 12.12
C PRO A 254 -25.95 2.77 12.77
N ASP A 255 -26.59 2.15 13.77
CA ASP A 255 -26.08 0.95 14.42
C ASP A 255 -26.15 -0.27 13.51
N ALA A 256 -27.21 -0.44 12.73
CA ALA A 256 -27.30 -1.50 11.73
C ALA A 256 -26.23 -1.34 10.64
N VAL A 257 -25.99 -0.10 10.19
CA VAL A 257 -24.92 0.19 9.24
C VAL A 257 -23.55 -0.15 9.82
N ALA A 258 -23.26 0.27 11.06
CA ALA A 258 -22.01 -0.02 11.74
C ALA A 258 -21.77 -1.54 11.91
N ARG A 259 -22.80 -2.28 12.33
CA ARG A 259 -22.74 -3.76 12.42
C ARG A 259 -22.46 -4.39 11.06
N ARG A 260 -23.14 -3.96 9.99
CA ARG A 260 -22.91 -4.47 8.63
C ARG A 260 -21.48 -4.25 8.15
N ILE A 261 -20.90 -3.08 8.44
CA ILE A 261 -19.49 -2.77 8.12
C ILE A 261 -18.55 -3.67 8.92
N ALA A 262 -18.80 -3.82 10.22
CA ALA A 262 -18.00 -4.66 11.10
C ALA A 262 -18.03 -6.13 10.67
N THR A 263 -19.20 -6.66 10.28
CA THR A 263 -19.35 -8.00 9.69
C THR A 263 -18.59 -8.13 8.37
N ALA A 264 -18.70 -7.15 7.47
CA ALA A 264 -17.96 -7.17 6.19
C ALA A 264 -16.43 -7.21 6.37
N LEU A 265 -15.93 -6.57 7.43
CA LEU A 265 -14.50 -6.62 7.80
C LEU A 265 -14.12 -7.83 8.67
N GLY A 266 -15.09 -8.63 9.13
CA GLY A 266 -14.87 -9.80 9.97
C GLY A 266 -14.59 -9.48 11.44
N ALA A 267 -14.97 -8.29 11.91
CA ALA A 267 -14.86 -7.89 13.31
C ALA A 267 -15.98 -8.49 14.18
N ILE A 268 -17.12 -8.82 13.59
CA ILE A 268 -18.25 -9.50 14.24
C ILE A 268 -18.59 -10.74 13.41
N ALA A 269 -18.77 -11.87 14.08
CA ALA A 269 -19.24 -13.09 13.43
C ALA A 269 -20.66 -12.89 12.88
N ASP A 270 -20.98 -13.51 11.73
CA ASP A 270 -22.34 -13.56 11.22
C ASP A 270 -23.26 -14.16 12.30
N ALA A 271 -24.14 -13.33 12.87
CA ALA A 271 -25.32 -13.84 13.52
C ALA A 271 -26.25 -14.32 12.41
N HIS A 272 -26.00 -15.51 11.87
CA HIS A 272 -27.02 -16.20 11.10
C HIS A 272 -28.25 -16.32 12.00
N PRO A 273 -29.45 -15.96 11.53
CA PRO A 273 -30.66 -16.26 12.29
C PRO A 273 -30.69 -17.77 12.50
N VAL A 274 -30.62 -18.21 13.76
CA VAL A 274 -30.84 -19.60 14.13
C VAL A 274 -32.32 -19.86 13.87
N THR A 275 -32.63 -20.45 12.72
CA THR A 275 -33.97 -20.94 12.43
C THR A 275 -34.21 -22.17 13.30
N ALA A 276 -34.66 -21.96 14.53
CA ALA A 276 -35.20 -23.04 15.33
C ALA A 276 -36.46 -23.59 14.62
N PRO A 277 -36.65 -24.92 14.52
CA PRO A 277 -37.82 -25.49 13.88
C PRO A 277 -39.08 -25.06 14.65
N VAL A 278 -40.04 -24.47 13.92
CA VAL A 278 -41.35 -24.11 14.45
C VAL A 278 -42.04 -25.38 14.92
N GLN A 279 -42.32 -25.48 16.22
CA GLN A 279 -43.12 -26.57 16.80
C GLN A 279 -44.57 -26.39 16.34
N VAL A 280 -45.00 -27.19 15.36
CA VAL A 280 -46.39 -27.25 14.93
C VAL A 280 -47.17 -28.03 16.00
N GLN A 281 -48.04 -27.34 16.75
CA GLN A 281 -49.01 -28.03 17.62
C GLN A 281 -49.97 -28.83 16.74
N ALA A 282 -49.84 -30.15 16.75
CA ALA A 282 -50.82 -31.05 16.16
C ALA A 282 -52.14 -30.94 16.95
N GLY A 283 -53.14 -30.32 16.32
CA GLY A 283 -54.49 -30.25 16.86
C GLY A 283 -55.06 -31.66 17.00
N ALA A 284 -55.47 -32.02 18.22
CA ALA A 284 -56.15 -33.27 18.50
C ALA A 284 -57.51 -33.29 17.79
N HIS A 285 -57.64 -34.10 16.75
CA HIS A 285 -58.92 -34.39 16.13
C HIS A 285 -59.67 -35.37 17.04
N ARG A 286 -60.70 -34.89 17.74
CA ARG A 286 -61.71 -35.75 18.37
C ARG A 286 -62.54 -36.39 17.26
N ALA A 287 -62.63 -37.71 17.29
CA ALA A 287 -63.61 -38.47 16.53
C ALA A 287 -64.84 -38.66 17.42
N ASP A 288 -66.00 -38.25 16.89
CA ASP A 288 -67.33 -38.76 17.24
C ASP A 288 -67.97 -39.25 15.93
#